data_AF-G2GX09-F1
#
_entry.id   AF-G2GX09-F1
#
_cell.length_a   1.000
_cell.length_b   1.000
_cell.length_c   1.000
_cell.angle_alpha   90.00
_cell.angle_beta   90.00
_cell.angle_gamma   90.00
#
_symmetry.space_group_name_H-M   'P 1'
#
loop_
_entity.id
_entity.type
_entity.pdbx_description
1 polymer ?
#
loop_
_entity_poly.entity_id
_entity_poly.type
_entity_poly.pdbx_seq_one_letter_code
_entity_poly.pdbx_strand_id
1 'polypeptide(L)'
;MPESYAQADLTQSHASAPTGLTMTAEQAWVGDALRVIRYQVRNPNAYSVRVTEPDFWQPGIRAVMFTQPVKHLLPGATLSLYITTGRE
;
A
#
# COMPACT_ATOMS: atom_id res chain seq x y z
N MET A 1 -3.50 -6.04 -15.79
CA MET A 1 -2.93 -7.11 -14.94
C MET A 1 -2.70 -8.34 -15.81
N PRO A 2 -1.75 -9.22 -15.49
CA PRO A 2 -1.60 -10.50 -16.17
C PRO A 2 -2.89 -11.33 -16.12
N GLU A 3 -3.11 -12.21 -17.09
CA GLU A 3 -4.36 -12.98 -17.25
C GLU A 3 -4.71 -13.88 -16.04
N SER A 4 -3.72 -14.23 -15.20
CA SER A 4 -3.91 -15.07 -14.00
C SER A 4 -4.42 -14.32 -12.76
N TYR A 5 -4.47 -12.97 -12.78
CA TYR A 5 -4.89 -12.17 -11.63
C TYR A 5 -6.36 -11.80 -11.72
N ALA A 6 -7.14 -12.27 -10.75
CA ALA A 6 -8.55 -11.92 -10.58
C ALA A 6 -8.73 -10.90 -9.45
N GLN A 7 -9.81 -10.12 -9.51
CA GLN A 7 -10.18 -9.21 -8.44
C GLN A 7 -10.49 -10.00 -7.16
N ALA A 8 -10.05 -9.47 -6.02
CA ALA A 8 -10.21 -10.09 -4.71
C ALA A 8 -10.86 -9.12 -3.71
N ASP A 9 -11.37 -9.66 -2.61
CA ASP A 9 -11.90 -8.86 -1.51
C ASP A 9 -10.82 -8.03 -0.82
N LEU A 10 -11.21 -6.95 -0.14
CA LEU A 10 -10.27 -6.07 0.58
C LEU A 10 -10.04 -6.49 2.04
N THR A 11 -10.81 -7.45 2.55
CA THR A 11 -10.88 -7.84 3.97
C THR A 11 -9.61 -8.49 4.53
N GLN A 12 -8.73 -9.03 3.68
CA GLN A 12 -7.46 -9.64 4.10
C GLN A 12 -6.28 -8.68 3.83
N SER A 13 -6.43 -7.41 4.21
CA SER A 13 -5.35 -6.43 4.18
C SER A 13 -4.47 -6.59 5.42
N HIS A 14 -3.28 -7.19 5.26
CA HIS A 14 -2.30 -7.33 6.36
C HIS A 14 -1.40 -6.10 6.56
N ALA A 15 -1.53 -5.09 5.69
CA ALA A 15 -0.68 -3.91 5.77
C ALA A 15 -1.31 -2.81 6.64
N SER A 16 -0.47 -2.20 7.47
CA SER A 16 -0.81 -1.08 8.36
C SER A 16 -0.15 0.20 7.87
N ALA A 17 -0.79 1.34 8.14
CA ALA A 17 -0.20 2.63 7.82
C ALA A 17 1.03 2.91 8.72
N PRO A 18 2.08 3.57 8.18
CA PRO A 18 3.13 4.15 9.00
C PRO A 18 2.59 5.16 10.01
N THR A 19 3.31 5.39 11.10
CA THR A 19 2.91 6.33 12.15
C THR A 19 2.61 7.72 11.59
N GLY A 20 1.46 8.28 11.98
CA GLY A 20 1.02 9.60 11.55
C GLY A 20 0.37 9.64 10.18
N LEU A 21 0.24 8.52 9.46
CA LEU A 21 -0.47 8.43 8.19
C LEU A 21 -1.74 7.58 8.33
N THR A 22 -2.69 7.79 7.42
CA THR A 22 -3.82 6.86 7.25
C THR A 22 -3.66 6.13 5.92
N MET A 23 -4.12 4.87 5.88
CA MET A 23 -4.03 4.03 4.70
C MET A 23 -5.35 3.30 4.47
N THR A 24 -5.85 3.34 3.25
CA THR A 24 -7.14 2.74 2.86
C THR A 24 -6.91 1.84 1.66
N ALA A 25 -7.36 0.59 1.74
CA ALA A 25 -7.32 -0.34 0.62
C ALA A 25 -8.38 0.05 -0.41
N GLU A 26 -8.00 0.17 -1.68
CA GLU A 26 -8.91 0.56 -2.77
C GLU A 26 -9.28 -0.64 -3.64
N GLN A 27 -8.29 -1.46 -4.00
CA GLN A 27 -8.45 -2.57 -4.94
C GLN A 27 -7.48 -3.70 -4.57
N ALA A 28 -7.92 -4.95 -4.72
CA ALA A 28 -7.08 -6.11 -4.50
C ALA A 28 -7.19 -7.08 -5.67
N TRP A 29 -6.09 -7.77 -5.94
CA TRP A 29 -6.00 -8.83 -6.91
C TRP A 29 -5.27 -10.02 -6.31
N VAL A 30 -5.68 -11.22 -6.70
CA VAL A 30 -5.00 -12.47 -6.36
C VAL A 30 -4.72 -13.23 -7.66
N GLY A 31 -3.51 -13.74 -7.78
CA GLY A 31 -3.07 -14.51 -8.93
C GLY A 31 -1.88 -15.36 -8.54
N ASP A 32 -1.83 -16.59 -9.03
CA ASP A 32 -0.78 -17.55 -8.69
C ASP A 32 -0.60 -17.67 -7.15
N ALA A 33 0.60 -17.36 -6.65
CA ALA A 33 0.97 -17.41 -5.24
C ALA A 33 1.05 -16.02 -4.56
N LEU A 34 0.52 -14.98 -5.21
CA LEU A 34 0.64 -13.60 -4.74
C LEU A 34 -0.72 -12.93 -4.60
N ARG A 35 -0.77 -12.00 -3.65
CA ARG A 35 -1.82 -11.01 -3.52
C ARG A 35 -1.22 -9.63 -3.69
N VAL A 36 -1.87 -8.79 -4.48
CA VAL A 36 -1.49 -7.39 -4.68
C VAL A 36 -2.65 -6.52 -4.24
N ILE A 37 -2.39 -5.53 -3.39
CA ILE A 37 -3.41 -4.56 -2.94
C ILE A 37 -2.91 -3.16 -3.27
N ARG A 38 -3.77 -2.37 -3.92
CA ARG A 38 -3.60 -0.93 -4.08
C ARG A 38 -4.15 -0.22 -2.85
N TYR A 39 -3.33 0.65 -2.28
CA TYR A 39 -3.70 1.51 -1.17
C TYR A 39 -3.63 2.98 -1.55
N GLN A 40 -4.49 3.78 -0.94
CA GLN A 40 -4.35 5.22 -0.83
C GLN A 40 -3.86 5.55 0.57
N VAL A 41 -2.70 6.20 0.64
CA VAL A 41 -2.11 6.75 1.87
C VAL A 41 -2.40 8.24 1.92
N ARG A 42 -2.80 8.76 3.08
CA ARG A 42 -3.06 10.18 3.29
C ARG A 42 -2.26 10.69 4.48
N ASN A 43 -1.75 11.91 4.37
CA ASN A 43 -1.23 12.65 5.51
C ASN A 43 -2.35 13.52 6.12
N PRO A 44 -2.98 13.13 7.24
CA PRO A 44 -4.02 13.93 7.88
C PRO A 44 -3.48 15.12 8.69
N ASN A 45 -2.16 15.22 8.87
CA ASN A 45 -1.56 16.22 9.74
C ASN A 45 -1.42 17.59 9.06
N ALA A 46 -1.15 18.61 9.88
CA ALA A 46 -0.80 19.95 9.43
C ALA A 46 0.69 20.12 9.07
N TYR A 47 1.51 19.07 9.20
CA TYR A 47 2.94 19.08 8.88
C TYR A 47 3.30 18.00 7.86
N SER A 48 4.43 18.18 7.16
CA SER A 48 4.90 17.20 6.18
C SER A 48 5.50 15.97 6.86
N VAL A 49 5.17 14.78 6.34
CA VAL A 49 5.68 13.50 6.82
C VAL A 49 6.64 12.94 5.79
N ARG A 50 7.86 12.57 6.21
CA ARG A 50 8.80 11.83 5.36
C ARG A 50 8.25 10.43 5.12
N VAL A 51 8.31 9.96 3.87
CA VAL A 51 7.83 8.63 3.48
C VAL A 51 8.87 7.91 2.64
N THR A 52 9.03 6.62 2.91
CA THR A 52 9.86 5.68 2.16
C THR A 52 9.16 4.33 2.08
N GLU A 53 9.44 3.54 1.06
CA GLU A 53 8.83 2.20 0.90
C GLU A 53 9.10 1.26 2.10
N PRO A 54 10.29 1.26 2.74
CA PRO A 54 10.55 0.48 3.95
C PRO A 54 9.63 0.80 5.14
N ASP A 55 9.06 2.01 5.23
CA ASP A 55 8.15 2.38 6.32
C ASP A 55 6.86 1.55 6.33
N PHE A 56 6.52 0.93 5.19
CA PHE A 56 5.34 0.09 5.01
C PHE A 56 5.64 -1.40 5.19
N TRP A 57 6.90 -1.77 5.45
CA TRP A 57 7.32 -3.17 5.50
C TRP A 57 6.91 -3.87 6.80
N GLN A 58 6.37 -5.07 6.66
CA GLN A 58 5.95 -5.96 7.77
C GLN A 58 6.19 -7.42 7.36
N PRO A 59 6.30 -8.36 8.32
CA PRO A 59 6.38 -9.78 7.99
C PRO A 59 5.26 -10.22 7.03
N GLY A 60 5.62 -10.97 5.99
CA GLY A 60 4.67 -11.42 4.94
C GLY A 60 4.55 -10.48 3.73
N ILE A 61 4.99 -9.22 3.84
CA ILE A 61 5.15 -8.33 2.69
C ILE A 61 6.35 -8.77 1.86
N ARG A 62 6.14 -8.87 0.54
CA ARG A 62 7.15 -9.23 -0.45
C ARG A 62 7.63 -8.02 -1.26
N ALA A 63 6.76 -7.03 -1.45
CA ALA A 63 7.12 -5.79 -2.13
C ALA A 63 6.20 -4.64 -1.69
N VAL A 64 6.77 -3.43 -1.69
CA VAL A 64 6.06 -2.15 -1.59
C VAL A 64 6.51 -1.34 -2.79
N MET A 65 5.55 -0.74 -3.52
CA MET A 65 5.85 0.07 -4.70
C MET A 65 5.01 1.35 -4.69
N PHE A 66 5.67 2.51 -4.63
CA PHE A 66 4.98 3.79 -4.81
C PHE A 66 4.60 3.99 -6.28
N THR A 67 3.43 4.57 -6.55
CA THR A 67 3.04 4.88 -7.95
C THR A 67 3.82 6.05 -8.55
N GLN A 68 4.50 6.82 -7.71
CA GLN A 68 5.32 7.96 -8.10
C GLN A 68 6.46 8.17 -7.09
N PRO A 69 7.62 8.68 -7.53
CA PRO A 69 8.71 8.98 -6.61
C PRO A 69 8.30 10.13 -5.67
N VAL A 70 8.21 9.84 -4.38
CA VAL A 70 7.93 10.81 -3.33
C VAL A 70 8.80 10.55 -2.11
N LYS A 71 9.30 11.63 -1.50
CA LYS A 71 10.09 11.56 -0.24
C LYS A 71 9.34 12.16 0.94
N HIS A 72 8.36 13.02 0.65
CA HIS A 72 7.58 13.76 1.63
C HIS A 72 6.13 13.84 1.19
N LEU A 73 5.23 13.44 2.09
CA LEU A 73 3.81 13.66 1.91
C LEU A 73 3.43 14.98 2.59
N LEU A 74 3.01 15.96 1.79
CA LEU A 74 2.60 17.28 2.30
C LEU A 74 1.31 17.17 3.13
N PRO A 75 0.98 18.17 3.97
CA PRO A 75 -0.29 18.23 4.70
C PRO A 75 -1.49 18.01 3.77
N GLY A 76 -2.37 17.07 4.11
CA GLY A 76 -3.57 16.74 3.33
C GLY A 76 -3.32 15.98 2.01
N ALA A 77 -2.07 15.78 1.61
CA ALA A 77 -1.74 15.10 0.36
C ALA A 77 -1.95 13.59 0.45
N THR A 78 -2.08 12.96 -0.72
CA THR A 78 -2.28 11.52 -0.86
C THR A 78 -1.24 10.88 -1.76
N LEU A 79 -0.91 9.62 -1.49
CA LEU A 79 -0.02 8.76 -2.26
C LEU A 79 -0.74 7.46 -2.56
N SER A 80 -0.74 7.02 -3.82
CA SER A 80 -1.11 5.64 -4.14
C SER A 80 0.13 4.75 -4.09
N LEU A 81 -0.04 3.53 -3.59
CA LEU A 81 1.01 2.50 -3.60
C LEU A 81 0.40 1.11 -3.77
N TYR A 82 1.25 0.17 -4.17
CA TYR A 82 0.93 -1.25 -4.22
C TYR A 82 1.73 -2.00 -3.16
N ILE A 83 1.07 -2.90 -2.45
CA ILE A 83 1.73 -3.87 -1.56
C ILE A 83 1.46 -5.26 -2.09
N THR A 84 2.52 -6.05 -2.20
CA THR A 84 2.46 -7.46 -2.60
C THR A 84 2.78 -8.35 -1.42
N THR A 85 1.95 -9.36 -1.17
CA THR A 85 2.17 -10.40 -0.16
C THR A 85 2.14 -11.78 -0.82
N GLY A 86 2.57 -12.80 -0.08
CA GLY A 86 2.23 -14.18 -0.42
C GLY A 86 0.72 -14.40 -0.29
N ARG A 87 0.19 -15.39 -1.02
CA ARG A 87 -1.12 -15.98 -0.75
C ARG A 87 -0.98 -16.87 0.48
N GLU A 88 -1.81 -16.64 1.51
CA GLU A 88 -1.98 -17.58 2.63
C GLU A 88 -2.75 -18.84 2.20
#